data_AF-A0A6F9DIL9-F1
#
_entry.id   AF-A0A6F9DIL9-F1
#
_cell.length_a   1.000
_cell.length_b   1.000
_cell.length_c   1.000
_cell.angle_alpha   90.00
_cell.angle_beta   90.00
_cell.angle_gamma   90.00
#
_symmetry.space_group_name_H-M   'P 1'
#
loop_
_entity.id
_entity.type
_entity.pdbx_description
1 polymer ?
#
loop_
_entity_poly.entity_id
_entity_poly.type
_entity_poly.pdbx_seq_one_letter_code
_entity_poly.pdbx_strand_id
1 'polypeptide(L)'
;MESLRTFCLIFFVIILSQSCANATTCCRRMPRVFNIGVDPSGRPIRLDVGRCSATCGESVSVRSNQYVSVLERLQERQEESSESSTCALSGSEAAASCEPSLVHVETVTINRGPKVYDVIDECECRKIPKRCDRVPKLKRFFVGTQFEATVDIGRCVGGCKKGGKACRTIRTTSKPIMGPNGVISVQSVAECKCEATCYRQHFNVAVTERKLDQLTGEFSLATKVIDVGRCVGTCEPIERCVLRAKRRGHQIKKCLMALETHDVTCSPTRIHDVTYTNKEGATEHVAQVRRCGCA
;
A
#
# COMPACT_ATOMS: atom_id res chain seq x y z
N MET A 1 -58.20 30.92 36.51
CA MET A 1 -58.85 30.38 35.30
C MET A 1 -58.31 31.15 34.12
N GLU A 2 -58.00 30.43 33.03
CA GLU A 2 -57.49 30.88 31.72
C GLU A 2 -55.98 31.21 31.70
N SER A 3 -55.09 30.30 31.25
CA SER A 3 -54.90 29.66 29.93
C SER A 3 -53.90 30.44 29.07
N LEU A 4 -52.62 30.05 29.07
CA LEU A 4 -52.04 29.14 28.07
C LEU A 4 -52.19 29.69 26.64
N ARG A 5 -51.29 30.61 26.22
CA ARG A 5 -51.08 30.98 24.80
C ARG A 5 -49.84 31.85 24.59
N THR A 6 -48.64 31.30 24.82
CA THR A 6 -47.40 31.81 24.19
C THR A 6 -46.29 30.76 24.21
N PHE A 7 -46.64 29.53 23.85
CA PHE A 7 -45.71 28.40 23.68
C PHE A 7 -45.77 27.94 22.22
N CYS A 8 -45.27 28.78 21.30
CA CYS A 8 -44.97 28.41 19.92
C CYS A 8 -44.39 29.67 19.26
N LEU A 9 -43.10 29.62 18.88
CA LEU A 9 -42.35 30.60 18.03
C LEU A 9 -41.06 31.17 18.65
N ILE A 10 -40.31 30.40 19.44
CA ILE A 10 -38.84 30.62 19.58
C ILE A 10 -38.12 29.27 19.59
N PHE A 11 -38.43 28.41 18.62
CA PHE A 11 -37.77 27.11 18.45
C PHE A 11 -37.52 26.83 16.97
N PHE A 12 -36.96 27.79 16.25
CA PHE A 12 -36.37 27.57 14.92
C PHE A 12 -35.61 28.85 14.56
N VAL A 13 -34.30 28.88 14.79
CA VAL A 13 -33.27 29.50 13.93
C VAL A 13 -31.91 29.17 14.59
N ILE A 14 -31.16 28.27 13.93
CA ILE A 14 -29.72 28.35 13.60
C ILE A 14 -28.83 28.88 14.74
N ILE A 15 -27.90 28.11 15.32
CA ILE A 15 -26.59 27.81 14.75
C ILE A 15 -26.06 26.52 15.39
N LEU A 16 -25.74 25.54 14.54
CA LEU A 16 -24.76 24.49 14.83
C LEU A 16 -23.43 25.19 15.15
N SER A 17 -23.18 25.45 16.43
CA SER A 17 -21.85 25.80 16.91
C SER A 17 -21.00 24.54 16.89
N GLN A 18 -20.53 24.18 15.70
CA GLN A 18 -19.31 23.41 15.55
C GLN A 18 -18.20 24.19 16.24
N SER A 19 -17.87 23.78 17.45
CA SER A 19 -16.61 24.14 18.08
C SER A 19 -15.49 23.43 17.33
N CYS A 20 -15.04 24.01 16.21
CA CYS A 20 -13.71 23.74 15.67
C CYS A 20 -12.69 24.46 16.56
N ALA A 21 -12.48 23.92 17.75
CA ALA A 21 -11.41 24.36 18.64
C ALA A 21 -10.06 23.89 18.06
N ASN A 22 -9.28 24.84 17.54
CA ASN A 22 -7.84 24.76 17.22
C ASN A 22 -7.39 23.61 16.30
N ALA A 23 -7.69 23.71 15.01
CA ALA A 23 -7.09 22.86 13.98
C ALA A 23 -6.06 23.63 13.14
N THR A 24 -4.87 23.89 13.69
CA THR A 24 -3.65 24.07 12.87
C THR A 24 -3.14 22.70 12.39
N THR A 25 -4.03 21.91 11.79
CA THR A 25 -3.73 20.58 11.25
C THR A 25 -3.90 20.61 9.74
N CYS A 26 -2.77 20.68 9.05
CA CYS A 26 -2.73 20.94 7.64
C CYS A 26 -2.82 19.69 6.76
N CYS A 27 -3.99 19.10 6.64
CA CYS A 27 -4.19 18.04 5.65
C CYS A 27 -5.65 17.95 5.26
N ARG A 28 -5.95 18.14 3.98
CA ARG A 28 -7.30 18.02 3.44
C ARG A 28 -7.31 17.27 2.12
N ARG A 29 -8.44 16.62 1.85
CA ARG A 29 -8.75 16.05 0.54
C ARG A 29 -9.05 17.18 -0.44
N MET A 30 -8.34 17.19 -1.55
CA MET A 30 -8.57 18.02 -2.72
C MET A 30 -9.15 17.15 -3.85
N PRO A 31 -10.10 17.66 -4.66
CA PRO A 31 -10.62 16.91 -5.80
C PRO A 31 -9.53 16.74 -6.87
N ARG A 32 -9.47 15.55 -7.46
CA ARG A 32 -8.59 15.21 -8.58
C ARG A 32 -9.37 14.34 -9.56
N VAL A 33 -9.99 15.01 -10.53
CA VAL A 33 -10.90 14.39 -11.50
C VAL A 33 -10.13 13.94 -12.74
N PHE A 34 -10.25 12.65 -13.07
CA PHE A 34 -9.67 12.07 -14.28
C PHE A 34 -10.75 11.55 -15.23
N ASN A 35 -10.43 11.56 -16.53
CA ASN A 35 -11.24 10.88 -17.54
C ASN A 35 -10.79 9.41 -17.60
N ILE A 36 -11.63 8.50 -17.11
CA ILE A 36 -11.27 7.08 -16.95
C ILE A 36 -11.70 6.19 -18.12
N GLY A 37 -12.50 6.75 -19.03
CA GLY A 37 -12.92 6.08 -20.25
C GLY A 37 -14.25 6.62 -20.76
N VAL A 38 -14.89 5.82 -21.59
CA VAL A 38 -16.25 6.06 -22.09
C VAL A 38 -17.17 4.95 -21.60
N ASP A 39 -18.42 5.33 -21.31
CA ASP A 39 -19.49 4.42 -20.97
C ASP A 39 -20.03 3.68 -22.22
N PRO A 40 -20.86 2.62 -22.04
CA PRO A 40 -21.47 1.87 -23.15
C PRO A 40 -22.30 2.73 -24.12
N SER A 41 -22.68 3.93 -23.72
CA SER A 41 -23.40 4.90 -24.55
C SER A 41 -22.47 5.89 -25.28
N GLY A 42 -21.16 5.79 -25.11
CA GLY A 42 -20.15 6.64 -25.73
C GLY A 42 -19.84 7.94 -24.97
N ARG A 43 -20.40 8.16 -23.77
CA ARG A 43 -20.17 9.36 -22.97
C ARG A 43 -18.90 9.23 -22.12
N PRO A 44 -18.10 10.29 -22.00
CA PRO A 44 -16.90 10.25 -21.16
C PRO A 44 -17.29 10.15 -19.68
N ILE A 45 -16.67 9.20 -18.97
CA ILE A 45 -16.83 9.06 -17.52
C ILE A 45 -15.68 9.80 -16.83
N ARG A 46 -16.06 10.71 -15.92
CA ARG A 46 -15.13 11.47 -15.07
C ARG A 46 -15.25 10.95 -13.64
N LEU A 47 -14.11 10.60 -13.04
CA LEU A 47 -14.05 10.09 -11.67
C LEU A 47 -13.14 10.98 -10.82
N ASP A 48 -13.65 11.44 -9.67
CA ASP A 48 -12.86 12.15 -8.66
C ASP A 48 -12.19 11.15 -7.72
N VAL A 49 -10.93 10.81 -8.00
CA VAL A 49 -10.14 9.93 -7.12
C VAL A 49 -9.70 10.69 -5.85
N GLY A 50 -9.63 12.01 -5.94
CA GLY A 50 -9.10 12.88 -4.89
C GLY A 50 -7.58 12.82 -4.75
N ARG A 51 -7.05 13.73 -3.94
CA ARG A 51 -5.65 13.77 -3.50
C ARG A 51 -5.57 14.41 -2.12
N CYS A 52 -4.66 13.95 -1.27
CA CYS A 52 -4.36 14.64 -0.02
C CYS A 52 -3.34 15.76 -0.24
N SER A 53 -3.61 16.93 0.34
CA SER A 53 -2.75 18.10 0.24
C SER A 53 -2.59 18.78 1.60
N ALA A 54 -1.34 19.03 1.99
CA ALA A 54 -0.96 19.81 3.16
C ALA A 54 -0.89 21.33 2.85
N THR A 55 -1.85 21.86 2.09
CA THR A 55 -1.93 23.30 1.83
C THR A 55 -2.70 24.00 2.96
N CYS A 56 -1.97 24.74 3.79
CA CYS A 56 -2.53 25.63 4.81
C CYS A 56 -2.13 27.02 4.44
N GLY A 57 -3.09 27.92 4.47
CA GLY A 57 -2.96 29.27 3.93
C GLY A 57 -1.69 29.96 4.43
N GLU A 58 -0.70 30.08 3.56
CA GLU A 58 -0.24 31.41 3.26
C GLU A 58 -1.39 32.09 2.51
N SER A 59 -1.81 33.25 3.00
CA SER A 59 -2.54 34.20 2.18
C SER A 59 -1.85 34.24 0.82
N VAL A 60 -2.53 33.75 -0.22
CA VAL A 60 -2.14 34.03 -1.60
C VAL A 60 -2.25 35.54 -1.73
N SER A 61 -1.15 36.24 -1.48
CA SER A 61 -0.99 37.58 -2.02
C SER A 61 -1.07 37.38 -3.52
N VAL A 62 -2.20 37.77 -4.11
CA VAL A 62 -2.35 37.86 -5.55
C VAL A 62 -1.32 38.89 -6.02
N ARG A 63 -0.09 38.45 -6.24
CA ARG A 63 0.85 39.17 -7.08
C ARG A 63 0.51 38.77 -8.50
N SER A 64 -0.31 39.66 -9.06
CA SER A 64 -0.59 39.82 -10.47
C SER A 64 0.61 39.49 -11.36
N ASN A 65 0.32 38.77 -12.45
CA ASN A 65 1.08 38.66 -13.69
C ASN A 65 2.51 38.11 -13.62
N GLN A 66 2.66 36.83 -13.99
CA GLN A 66 3.61 36.48 -15.06
C GLN A 66 3.31 35.11 -15.68
N TYR A 67 3.47 35.05 -17.00
CA TYR A 67 3.15 33.95 -17.90
C TYR A 67 3.66 32.58 -17.40
N VAL A 68 2.74 31.68 -17.06
CA VAL A 68 3.05 30.26 -16.89
C VAL A 68 3.18 29.64 -18.27
N SER A 69 4.42 29.31 -18.64
CA SER A 69 4.77 28.77 -19.95
C SER A 69 4.27 27.34 -20.13
N VAL A 70 3.89 27.00 -21.37
CA VAL A 70 3.34 25.69 -21.81
C VAL A 70 4.27 24.50 -21.50
N LEU A 71 5.53 24.75 -21.16
CA LEU A 71 6.53 23.73 -20.77
C LEU A 71 6.25 23.07 -19.41
N GLU A 72 5.59 23.76 -18.48
CA GLU A 72 5.27 23.18 -17.15
C GLU A 72 4.19 22.10 -17.23
N ARG A 73 3.30 22.17 -18.24
CA ARG A 73 2.23 21.17 -18.47
C ARG A 73 2.72 19.86 -19.08
N LEU A 74 3.96 19.81 -19.56
CA LEU A 74 4.55 18.58 -20.12
C LEU A 74 5.35 17.78 -19.07
N GLN A 75 5.70 18.37 -17.93
CA GLN A 75 6.37 17.67 -16.82
C GLN A 75 5.41 16.92 -15.88
N GLU A 76 4.14 17.30 -15.82
CA GLU A 76 3.13 16.60 -14.98
C GLU A 76 2.76 15.19 -15.49
N ARG A 77 3.25 14.79 -16.67
CA ARG A 77 2.96 13.46 -17.25
C ARG A 77 3.97 12.38 -16.87
N GLN A 78 5.02 12.71 -16.11
CA GLN A 78 6.12 11.77 -15.84
C GLN A 78 6.63 11.78 -14.39
N GLU A 79 5.77 12.08 -13.42
CA GLU A 79 6.06 11.81 -12.02
C GLU A 79 4.84 11.20 -11.32
N GLU A 80 4.76 9.86 -11.30
CA GLU A 80 4.11 9.13 -10.20
C GLU A 80 4.96 9.24 -8.92
N SER A 81 5.47 10.43 -8.62
CA SER A 81 6.08 10.71 -7.33
C SER A 81 4.92 11.00 -6.38
N SER A 82 4.85 10.20 -5.32
CA SER A 82 4.04 10.52 -4.17
C SER A 82 4.58 11.84 -3.62
N GLU A 83 4.06 12.96 -4.12
CA GLU A 83 4.37 14.29 -3.61
C GLU A 83 4.02 14.31 -2.13
N SER A 84 5.04 14.07 -1.32
CA SER A 84 4.97 13.97 0.13
C SER A 84 4.73 15.38 0.66
N SER A 85 3.47 15.82 0.66
CA SER A 85 3.09 17.07 1.28
C SER A 85 3.27 16.95 2.80
N THR A 86 4.29 17.63 3.31
CA THR A 86 4.69 17.57 4.72
C THR A 86 3.70 18.35 5.58
N CYS A 87 3.30 17.77 6.70
CA CYS A 87 2.51 18.45 7.71
C CYS A 87 3.43 19.08 8.76
N ALA A 88 3.22 20.35 9.08
CA ALA A 88 3.75 20.94 10.31
C ALA A 88 2.83 20.57 11.48
N LEU A 89 3.20 19.55 12.26
CA LEU A 89 2.57 19.31 13.55
C LEU A 89 3.25 20.22 14.58
N SER A 90 2.48 21.12 15.20
CA SER A 90 2.96 22.02 16.24
C SER A 90 3.64 21.23 17.37
N GLY A 91 4.93 21.49 17.59
CA GLY A 91 5.69 20.96 18.73
C GLY A 91 6.36 19.60 18.57
N SER A 92 6.58 19.07 17.37
CA SER A 92 7.39 17.85 17.20
C SER A 92 8.40 17.91 16.07
N GLU A 93 9.66 17.57 16.36
CA GLU A 93 10.77 17.33 15.40
C GLU A 93 10.56 16.11 14.47
N ALA A 94 9.35 15.53 14.47
CA ALA A 94 9.03 14.34 13.71
C ALA A 94 8.38 14.73 12.38
N ALA A 95 9.00 14.31 11.27
CA ALA A 95 8.42 14.46 9.94
C ALA A 95 7.03 13.80 9.90
N ALA A 96 6.02 14.59 9.58
CA ALA A 96 4.65 14.12 9.35
C ALA A 96 4.29 14.31 7.87
N SER A 97 3.57 13.35 7.31
CA SER A 97 3.10 13.37 5.93
C SER A 97 1.58 13.41 5.90
N CYS A 98 1.02 14.25 5.02
CA CYS A 98 -0.40 14.29 4.73
C CYS A 98 -0.75 13.13 3.78
N GLU A 99 -1.53 12.18 4.29
CA GLU A 99 -1.84 10.96 3.56
C GLU A 99 -3.32 10.58 3.73
N PRO A 100 -3.86 9.72 2.83
CA PRO A 100 -5.21 9.20 2.97
C PRO A 100 -5.38 8.42 4.27
N SER A 101 -6.35 8.81 5.10
CA SER A 101 -6.75 8.08 6.31
C SER A 101 -7.72 6.96 5.97
N LEU A 102 -8.60 7.23 5.00
CA LEU A 102 -9.66 6.34 4.54
C LEU A 102 -9.79 6.43 3.02
N VAL A 103 -9.85 5.27 2.39
CA VAL A 103 -10.16 5.14 0.96
C VAL A 103 -11.34 4.18 0.80
N HIS A 104 -12.15 4.36 -0.24
CA HIS A 104 -13.17 3.40 -0.62
C HIS A 104 -12.93 2.84 -2.00
N VAL A 105 -13.53 1.68 -2.26
CA VAL A 105 -13.51 1.00 -3.55
C VAL A 105 -14.69 1.43 -4.38
N GLU A 106 -14.42 2.08 -5.50
CA GLU A 106 -15.42 2.43 -6.50
C GLU A 106 -15.26 1.56 -7.75
N THR A 107 -16.35 0.93 -8.19
CA THR A 107 -16.37 0.13 -9.42
C THR A 107 -17.11 0.89 -10.50
N VAL A 108 -16.41 1.23 -11.58
CA VAL A 108 -16.95 1.96 -12.73
C VAL A 108 -17.03 1.04 -13.94
N THR A 109 -18.20 0.97 -14.56
CA THR A 109 -18.41 0.20 -15.79
C THR A 109 -18.05 1.05 -17.00
N ILE A 110 -17.01 0.65 -17.72
CA ILE A 110 -16.61 1.27 -18.99
C ILE A 110 -16.81 0.27 -20.15
N ASN A 111 -16.62 0.71 -21.39
CA ASN A 111 -16.78 -0.15 -22.59
C ASN A 111 -15.90 -1.40 -22.61
N ARG A 112 -14.80 -1.38 -21.87
CA ARG A 112 -13.87 -2.51 -21.75
C ARG A 112 -14.14 -3.38 -20.52
N GLY A 113 -15.30 -3.21 -19.87
CA GLY A 113 -15.69 -3.92 -18.66
C GLY A 113 -15.58 -3.07 -17.39
N PRO A 114 -15.92 -3.64 -16.22
CA PRO A 114 -15.81 -2.96 -14.94
C PRO A 114 -14.35 -2.73 -14.56
N LYS A 115 -14.04 -1.53 -14.09
CA LYS A 115 -12.75 -1.15 -13.51
C LYS A 115 -12.94 -0.73 -12.07
N VAL A 116 -11.95 -1.04 -11.24
CA VAL A 116 -11.97 -0.80 -9.80
C VAL A 116 -10.95 0.28 -9.45
N TYR A 117 -11.36 1.28 -8.67
CA TYR A 117 -10.55 2.41 -8.27
C TYR A 117 -10.57 2.58 -6.74
N ASP A 118 -9.46 3.06 -6.19
CA ASP A 118 -9.35 3.46 -4.79
C ASP A 118 -9.56 4.97 -4.70
N VAL A 119 -10.73 5.39 -4.27
CA VAL A 119 -11.11 6.80 -4.10
C VAL A 119 -10.84 7.23 -2.68
N ILE A 120 -10.19 8.38 -2.51
CA ILE A 120 -9.86 8.93 -1.20
C ILE A 120 -11.14 9.53 -0.59
N ASP A 121 -11.46 9.21 0.65
CA ASP A 121 -12.57 9.84 1.39
C ASP A 121 -12.03 10.94 2.32
N GLU A 122 -10.99 10.59 3.07
CA GLU A 122 -10.45 11.43 4.14
C GLU A 122 -8.93 11.42 4.10
N CYS A 123 -8.35 12.53 4.58
CA CYS A 123 -6.91 12.74 4.66
C CYS A 123 -6.54 13.18 6.07
N GLU A 124 -5.38 12.75 6.54
CA GLU A 124 -4.88 13.17 7.85
C GLU A 124 -3.35 13.28 7.86
N CYS A 125 -2.83 14.07 8.81
CA CYS A 125 -1.39 14.15 9.06
C CYS A 125 -0.94 12.97 9.92
N ARG A 126 -0.16 12.06 9.33
CA ARG A 126 0.44 10.93 10.06
C ARG A 126 1.92 11.17 10.31
N LYS A 127 2.37 10.91 11.54
CA LYS A 127 3.80 10.91 11.89
C LYS A 127 4.48 9.71 11.22
N ILE A 128 5.61 9.94 10.55
CA ILE A 128 6.39 8.87 9.94
C ILE A 128 7.24 8.20 11.03
N PRO A 129 7.13 6.88 11.25
CA PRO A 129 7.93 6.21 12.26
C PRO A 129 9.42 6.21 11.87
N LYS A 130 10.30 6.43 12.86
CA LYS A 130 11.76 6.44 12.64
C LYS A 130 12.32 5.07 12.23
N ARG A 131 11.61 3.99 12.56
CA ARG A 131 11.95 2.60 12.21
C ARG A 131 10.86 2.05 11.29
N CYS A 132 11.22 1.06 10.49
CA CYS A 132 10.26 0.34 9.67
C CYS A 132 9.18 -0.31 10.54
N ASP A 133 7.93 0.08 10.33
CA ASP A 133 6.78 -0.41 11.07
C ASP A 133 5.52 -0.46 10.20
N ARG A 134 4.56 -1.28 10.62
CA ARG A 134 3.24 -1.37 10.00
C ARG A 134 2.37 -0.23 10.54
N VAL A 135 1.80 0.57 9.66
CA VAL A 135 0.77 1.56 10.01
C VAL A 135 -0.57 1.16 9.39
N PRO A 136 -1.70 1.48 10.06
CA PRO A 136 -3.02 1.15 9.53
C PRO A 136 -3.33 1.95 8.26
N LYS A 137 -4.04 1.32 7.34
CA LYS A 137 -4.59 1.94 6.12
C LYS A 137 -5.98 1.36 5.91
N LEU A 138 -7.00 2.18 6.20
CA LEU A 138 -8.40 1.76 6.14
C LEU A 138 -8.90 1.81 4.70
N LYS A 139 -9.53 0.72 4.26
CA LYS A 139 -10.18 0.61 2.96
C LYS A 139 -11.62 0.14 3.13
N ARG A 140 -12.56 0.89 2.59
CA ARG A 140 -13.99 0.61 2.60
C ARG A 140 -14.42 -0.05 1.29
N PHE A 141 -15.18 -1.13 1.40
CA PHE A 141 -15.68 -1.91 0.27
C PHE A 141 -17.21 -1.80 0.21
N PHE A 142 -17.78 -1.89 -0.99
CA PHE A 142 -19.23 -1.94 -1.24
C PHE A 142 -20.04 -0.80 -0.59
N VAL A 143 -19.54 0.43 -0.72
CA VAL A 143 -20.16 1.65 -0.16
C VAL A 143 -21.61 1.77 -0.59
N GLY A 144 -22.51 2.08 0.35
CA GLY A 144 -23.93 2.29 0.08
C GLY A 144 -24.74 1.01 -0.12
N THR A 145 -24.16 -0.14 0.22
CA THR A 145 -24.86 -1.44 0.21
C THR A 145 -24.89 -2.06 1.61
N GLN A 146 -25.75 -3.06 1.82
CA GLN A 146 -25.76 -3.85 3.06
C GLN A 146 -24.45 -4.63 3.32
N PHE A 147 -23.58 -4.74 2.31
CA PHE A 147 -22.28 -5.42 2.38
C PHE A 147 -21.13 -4.45 2.67
N GLU A 148 -21.43 -3.20 3.03
CA GLU A 148 -20.41 -2.21 3.31
C GLU A 148 -19.51 -2.66 4.46
N ALA A 149 -18.19 -2.73 4.19
CA ALA A 149 -17.22 -3.19 5.16
C ALA A 149 -15.94 -2.35 5.09
N THR A 150 -15.44 -1.92 6.25
CA THR A 150 -14.15 -1.21 6.35
C THR A 150 -13.08 -2.13 6.91
N VAL A 151 -11.98 -2.29 6.20
CA VAL A 151 -10.89 -3.21 6.53
C VAL A 151 -9.57 -2.46 6.62
N ASP A 152 -8.83 -2.68 7.71
CA ASP A 152 -7.43 -2.27 7.79
C ASP A 152 -6.55 -3.22 6.96
N ILE A 153 -6.09 -2.70 5.82
CA ILE A 153 -5.16 -3.38 4.91
C ILE A 153 -3.72 -3.17 5.37
N GLY A 154 -3.45 -2.07 6.06
CA GLY A 154 -2.13 -1.71 6.53
C GLY A 154 -1.13 -1.40 5.40
N ARG A 155 -0.04 -0.76 5.79
CA ARG A 155 1.12 -0.50 4.91
C ARG A 155 2.39 -0.45 5.73
N CYS A 156 3.52 -0.69 5.09
CA CYS A 156 4.83 -0.58 5.72
C CYS A 156 5.43 0.80 5.47
N VAL A 157 5.86 1.48 6.54
CA VAL A 157 6.49 2.80 6.48
C VAL A 157 7.62 2.94 7.47
N GLY A 158 8.46 3.93 7.23
CA GLY A 158 9.50 4.35 8.15
C GLY A 158 10.90 4.10 7.63
N GLY A 159 11.87 4.54 8.43
CA GLY A 159 13.27 4.53 8.06
C GLY A 159 13.97 3.19 8.30
N CYS A 160 14.89 2.85 7.40
CA CYS A 160 15.83 1.75 7.56
C CYS A 160 17.24 2.31 7.73
N LYS A 161 17.87 2.06 8.89
CA LYS A 161 19.12 2.71 9.30
C LYS A 161 20.38 2.27 8.51
N LYS A 162 20.33 1.24 7.66
CA LYS A 162 21.52 0.65 7.00
C LYS A 162 21.23 0.14 5.58
N GLY A 163 22.06 0.57 4.63
CA GLY A 163 22.47 -0.20 3.44
C GLY A 163 21.43 -0.45 2.34
N GLY A 164 20.82 0.58 1.77
CA GLY A 164 19.96 0.43 0.57
C GLY A 164 18.69 -0.40 0.79
N LYS A 165 18.30 -0.64 2.04
CA LYS A 165 17.10 -1.39 2.41
C LYS A 165 15.91 -0.46 2.54
N ALA A 166 14.74 -0.91 2.08
CA ALA A 166 13.48 -0.22 2.23
C ALA A 166 12.59 -0.94 3.24
N CYS A 167 11.63 -0.22 3.84
CA CYS A 167 10.62 -0.84 4.69
C CYS A 167 9.60 -1.57 3.81
N ARG A 168 9.54 -2.90 3.93
CA ARG A 168 8.74 -3.76 3.05
C ARG A 168 7.89 -4.76 3.83
N THR A 169 6.80 -5.19 3.20
CA THR A 169 5.88 -6.20 3.74
C THR A 169 6.50 -7.59 3.66
N ILE A 170 6.84 -8.19 4.79
CA ILE A 170 7.35 -9.57 4.82
C ILE A 170 6.24 -10.60 4.99
N ARG A 171 5.11 -10.24 5.59
CA ARG A 171 3.99 -11.17 5.82
C ARG A 171 2.66 -10.50 5.52
N THR A 172 1.79 -11.24 4.84
CA THR A 172 0.41 -10.86 4.56
C THR A 172 -0.55 -11.86 5.19
N THR A 173 -1.76 -11.40 5.52
CA THR A 173 -2.86 -12.20 6.03
C THR A 173 -4.12 -11.87 5.26
N SER A 174 -4.97 -12.86 5.03
CA SER A 174 -6.24 -12.67 4.35
C SER A 174 -7.37 -12.50 5.36
N LYS A 175 -8.24 -11.52 5.12
CA LYS A 175 -9.45 -11.26 5.92
C LYS A 175 -10.69 -11.47 5.04
N PRO A 176 -11.59 -12.39 5.40
CA PRO A 176 -12.84 -12.57 4.67
C PRO A 176 -13.80 -11.40 4.94
N ILE A 177 -14.46 -10.91 3.90
CA ILE A 177 -15.57 -9.95 3.97
C ILE A 177 -16.75 -10.47 3.17
N MET A 178 -17.96 -10.12 3.59
CA MET A 178 -19.18 -10.42 2.83
C MET A 178 -19.28 -9.44 1.66
N GLY A 179 -19.51 -9.96 0.47
CA GLY A 179 -19.79 -9.17 -0.73
C GLY A 179 -21.10 -9.61 -1.38
N PRO A 180 -21.58 -8.85 -2.38
CA PRO A 180 -22.81 -9.17 -3.10
C PRO A 180 -22.77 -10.52 -3.81
N ASN A 181 -21.57 -11.00 -4.17
CA ASN A 181 -21.35 -12.28 -4.84
C ASN A 181 -20.79 -13.36 -3.89
N GLY A 182 -20.99 -13.21 -2.59
CA GLY A 182 -20.46 -14.11 -1.56
C GLY A 182 -19.21 -13.59 -0.85
N VAL A 183 -18.51 -14.48 -0.15
CA VAL A 183 -17.35 -14.12 0.68
C VAL A 183 -16.14 -13.81 -0.22
N ILE A 184 -15.53 -12.65 0.00
CA ILE A 184 -14.31 -12.19 -0.70
C ILE A 184 -13.18 -12.09 0.31
N SER A 185 -11.97 -12.51 -0.08
CA SER A 185 -10.80 -12.48 0.79
C SER A 185 -9.88 -11.30 0.47
N VAL A 186 -9.76 -10.36 1.41
CA VAL A 186 -8.93 -9.16 1.27
C VAL A 186 -7.55 -9.41 1.90
N GLN A 187 -6.49 -9.17 1.13
CA GLN A 187 -5.13 -9.27 1.64
C GLN A 187 -4.78 -8.03 2.47
N SER A 188 -4.21 -8.26 3.65
CA SER A 188 -3.73 -7.22 4.57
C SER A 188 -2.28 -7.48 4.97
N VAL A 189 -1.52 -6.42 5.17
CA VAL A 189 -0.15 -6.45 5.71
C VAL A 189 -0.23 -6.91 7.15
N ALA A 190 0.57 -7.89 7.54
CA ALA A 190 0.69 -8.37 8.91
C ALA A 190 2.00 -7.93 9.57
N GLU A 191 3.11 -7.96 8.81
CA GLU A 191 4.44 -7.67 9.36
C GLU A 191 5.31 -6.95 8.33
N CYS A 192 6.12 -6.00 8.81
CA CYS A 192 7.01 -5.16 8.03
C CYS A 192 8.46 -5.31 8.53
N LYS A 193 9.44 -5.37 7.62
CA LYS A 193 10.87 -5.36 7.94
C LYS A 193 11.68 -4.59 6.91
N CYS A 194 12.89 -4.21 7.31
CA CYS A 194 13.87 -3.60 6.42
C CYS A 194 14.52 -4.67 5.54
N GLU A 195 14.15 -4.70 4.27
CA GLU A 195 14.62 -5.69 3.31
C GLU A 195 15.22 -5.02 2.06
N ALA A 196 16.03 -5.80 1.33
CA ALA A 196 16.62 -5.37 0.07
C ALA A 196 15.55 -5.19 -1.04
N THR A 197 15.97 -4.79 -2.24
CA THR A 197 15.09 -4.69 -3.41
C THR A 197 14.48 -6.05 -3.78
N CYS A 198 15.31 -7.09 -3.85
CA CYS A 198 14.90 -8.49 -3.98
C CYS A 198 14.98 -9.21 -2.62
N TYR A 199 13.86 -9.73 -2.14
CA TYR A 199 13.77 -10.33 -0.81
C TYR A 199 12.76 -11.49 -0.75
N ARG A 200 12.85 -12.27 0.33
CA ARG A 200 11.89 -13.35 0.61
C ARG A 200 10.69 -12.80 1.36
N GLN A 201 9.50 -13.01 0.82
CA GLN A 201 8.24 -12.79 1.51
C GLN A 201 7.64 -14.12 1.99
N HIS A 202 7.04 -14.14 3.18
CA HIS A 202 6.31 -15.29 3.69
C HIS A 202 5.13 -15.63 2.77
N PHE A 203 4.97 -16.91 2.48
CA PHE A 203 3.88 -17.43 1.66
C PHE A 203 3.52 -18.82 2.18
N ASN A 204 2.32 -18.93 2.75
CA ASN A 204 1.85 -20.14 3.41
C ASN A 204 1.04 -21.00 2.45
N VAL A 205 1.33 -22.29 2.42
CA VAL A 205 0.55 -23.30 1.70
C VAL A 205 -0.02 -24.27 2.73
N ALA A 206 -1.32 -24.56 2.65
CA ALA A 206 -1.96 -25.56 3.47
C ALA A 206 -1.89 -26.91 2.75
N VAL A 207 -1.31 -27.91 3.40
CA VAL A 207 -1.25 -29.29 2.94
C VAL A 207 -2.02 -30.19 3.90
N THR A 208 -2.58 -31.29 3.40
CA THR A 208 -3.22 -32.30 4.24
C THR A 208 -2.20 -33.37 4.56
N GLU A 209 -1.89 -33.54 5.84
CA GLU A 209 -0.96 -34.58 6.32
C GLU A 209 -1.69 -35.68 7.08
N ARG A 210 -1.20 -36.91 6.93
CA ARG A 210 -1.65 -38.05 7.73
C ARG A 210 -0.81 -38.13 9.00
N LYS A 211 -1.45 -38.04 10.17
CA LYS A 211 -0.81 -38.22 11.48
C LYS A 211 -1.22 -39.56 12.08
N LEU A 212 -0.24 -40.30 12.59
CA LEU A 212 -0.49 -41.47 13.42
C LEU A 212 -0.63 -41.01 14.87
N ASP A 213 -1.75 -41.32 15.49
CA ASP A 213 -1.90 -41.18 16.93
C ASP A 213 -1.12 -42.31 17.61
N GLN A 214 -0.12 -41.94 18.42
CA GLN A 214 0.74 -42.89 19.11
C GLN A 214 0.01 -43.67 20.21
N LEU A 215 -1.12 -43.17 20.71
CA LEU A 215 -1.87 -43.78 21.81
C LEU A 215 -2.90 -44.80 21.32
N THR A 216 -3.58 -44.50 20.20
CA THR A 216 -4.65 -45.37 19.64
C THR A 216 -4.19 -46.20 18.45
N GLY A 217 -3.05 -45.85 17.82
CA GLY A 217 -2.61 -46.47 16.57
C GLY A 217 -3.46 -46.07 15.36
N GLU A 218 -4.37 -45.11 15.52
CA GLU A 218 -5.29 -44.66 14.48
C GLU A 218 -4.68 -43.53 13.64
N PHE A 219 -4.98 -43.49 12.34
CA PHE A 219 -4.57 -42.41 11.46
C PHE A 219 -5.62 -41.30 11.41
N SER A 220 -5.21 -40.07 11.69
CA SER A 220 -6.02 -38.87 11.52
C SER A 220 -5.47 -38.00 10.39
N LEU A 221 -6.36 -37.28 9.70
CA LEU A 221 -5.98 -36.25 8.74
C LEU A 221 -5.91 -34.91 9.45
N ALA A 222 -4.78 -34.23 9.30
CA ALA A 222 -4.56 -32.90 9.86
C ALA A 222 -4.14 -31.92 8.75
N THR A 223 -4.63 -30.69 8.81
CA THR A 223 -4.13 -29.63 7.94
C THR A 223 -2.84 -29.06 8.52
N LYS A 224 -1.75 -29.11 7.77
CA LYS A 224 -0.47 -28.49 8.10
C LYS A 224 -0.23 -27.29 7.21
N VAL A 225 0.08 -26.16 7.84
CA VAL A 225 0.42 -24.93 7.12
C VAL A 225 1.94 -24.80 7.06
N ILE A 226 2.49 -24.73 5.84
CA ILE A 226 3.92 -24.63 5.58
C ILE A 226 4.22 -23.28 4.94
N ASP A 227 5.11 -22.48 5.55
CA ASP A 227 5.64 -21.27 4.93
C ASP A 227 6.69 -21.62 3.88
N VAL A 228 6.29 -21.77 2.62
CA VAL A 228 7.21 -22.01 1.50
C VAL A 228 7.99 -20.74 1.16
N GLY A 229 7.36 -19.58 1.30
CA GLY A 229 7.92 -18.29 0.92
C GLY A 229 8.01 -18.09 -0.60
N ARG A 230 8.16 -16.83 -1.00
CA ARG A 230 8.32 -16.41 -2.39
C ARG A 230 9.32 -15.27 -2.52
N CYS A 231 10.02 -15.19 -3.64
CA CYS A 231 10.88 -14.06 -3.94
C CYS A 231 10.07 -12.93 -4.58
N VAL A 232 10.18 -11.74 -4.01
CA VAL A 232 9.48 -10.54 -4.48
C VAL A 232 10.47 -9.40 -4.54
N GLY A 233 10.38 -8.61 -5.59
CA GLY A 233 11.24 -7.45 -5.75
C GLY A 233 11.61 -7.18 -7.18
N THR A 234 12.45 -6.16 -7.32
CA THR A 234 13.10 -5.80 -8.57
C THR A 234 14.61 -5.93 -8.38
N CYS A 235 15.30 -6.15 -9.49
CA CYS A 235 16.75 -6.26 -9.52
C CYS A 235 17.30 -5.15 -10.40
N GLU A 236 18.41 -4.57 -9.96
CA GLU A 236 19.18 -3.65 -10.79
C GLU A 236 20.02 -4.48 -11.79
N PRO A 237 20.32 -3.93 -12.97
CA PRO A 237 21.20 -4.59 -13.93
C PRO A 237 22.52 -4.97 -13.28
N ILE A 238 23.00 -6.19 -13.53
CA ILE A 238 24.28 -6.63 -12.99
C ILE A 238 25.37 -6.22 -13.97
N GLU A 239 26.24 -5.32 -13.52
CA GLU A 239 27.47 -4.93 -14.23
C GLU A 239 28.60 -5.92 -13.96
N ARG A 240 29.00 -6.69 -14.98
CA ARG A 240 30.18 -7.53 -14.92
C ARG A 240 31.36 -6.82 -15.59
N CYS A 241 32.32 -6.37 -14.77
CA CYS A 241 33.50 -5.69 -15.28
C CYS A 241 34.39 -6.60 -16.14
N VAL A 242 34.52 -6.29 -17.42
CA VAL A 242 35.35 -7.00 -18.40
C VAL A 242 36.78 -6.44 -18.39
N LEU A 243 36.91 -5.11 -18.44
CA LEU A 243 38.21 -4.44 -18.51
C LEU A 243 38.44 -3.57 -17.28
N ARG A 244 39.56 -3.77 -16.59
CA ARG A 244 39.97 -2.97 -15.44
C ARG A 244 41.21 -2.14 -15.77
N ALA A 245 41.26 -0.90 -15.28
CA ALA A 245 42.44 -0.06 -15.42
C ALA A 245 43.68 -0.71 -14.80
N LYS A 246 44.84 -0.58 -15.47
CA LYS A 246 46.13 -1.01 -14.90
C LYS A 246 46.47 -0.14 -13.68
N ARG A 247 46.96 -0.79 -12.63
CA ARG A 247 47.23 -0.17 -11.32
C ARG A 247 48.35 0.88 -11.45
N ARG A 248 48.09 2.13 -11.08
CA ARG A 248 49.13 3.09 -10.66
C ARG A 248 48.89 3.37 -9.17
N GLY A 249 49.68 2.73 -8.30
CA GLY A 249 49.62 2.94 -6.84
C GLY A 249 48.44 2.28 -6.10
N HIS A 250 47.96 2.94 -5.03
CA HIS A 250 47.01 2.40 -4.05
C HIS A 250 45.53 2.77 -4.35
N GLN A 251 45.13 2.81 -5.63
CA GLN A 251 43.72 3.01 -6.01
C GLN A 251 43.05 1.69 -6.44
N ILE A 252 41.79 1.54 -6.06
CA ILE A 252 40.90 0.44 -6.45
C ILE A 252 40.81 0.43 -7.99
N LYS A 253 40.93 -0.75 -8.62
CA LYS A 253 40.89 -0.90 -10.09
C LYS A 253 39.54 -0.40 -10.63
N LYS A 254 39.50 0.82 -11.19
CA LYS A 254 38.31 1.35 -11.89
C LYS A 254 37.95 0.45 -13.06
N CYS A 255 36.67 0.09 -13.18
CA CYS A 255 36.18 -0.62 -14.36
C CYS A 255 36.15 0.35 -15.55
N LEU A 256 36.77 -0.04 -16.66
CA LEU A 256 36.78 0.73 -17.90
C LEU A 256 35.68 0.26 -18.87
N MET A 257 35.25 -1.00 -18.75
CA MET A 257 34.19 -1.59 -19.56
C MET A 257 33.49 -2.68 -18.76
N ALA A 258 32.17 -2.57 -18.64
CA ALA A 258 31.31 -3.58 -18.03
C ALA A 258 30.32 -4.12 -19.08
N LEU A 259 29.99 -5.41 -18.94
CA LEU A 259 28.82 -5.98 -19.59
C LEU A 259 27.65 -5.83 -18.64
N GLU A 260 26.59 -5.17 -19.08
CA GLU A 260 25.35 -5.04 -18.33
C GLU A 260 24.38 -6.14 -18.75
N THR A 261 24.00 -6.97 -17.78
CA THR A 261 22.91 -7.93 -17.95
C THR A 261 21.62 -7.28 -17.47
N HIS A 262 20.67 -7.12 -18.40
CA HIS A 262 19.39 -6.45 -18.14
C HIS A 262 18.27 -7.44 -17.79
N ASP A 263 18.43 -8.72 -18.15
CA ASP A 263 17.45 -9.79 -17.89
C ASP A 263 17.60 -10.40 -16.49
N VAL A 264 17.75 -9.55 -15.48
CA VAL A 264 17.98 -10.00 -14.10
C VAL A 264 16.65 -10.03 -13.35
N THR A 265 16.31 -11.18 -12.78
CA THR A 265 15.04 -11.37 -12.06
C THR A 265 15.28 -11.74 -10.60
N CYS A 266 14.33 -11.38 -9.74
CA CYS A 266 14.38 -11.74 -8.34
C CYS A 266 13.95 -13.20 -8.17
N SER A 267 14.90 -14.10 -7.95
CA SER A 267 14.67 -15.54 -7.93
C SER A 267 15.25 -16.22 -6.67
N PRO A 268 14.79 -17.45 -6.34
CA PRO A 268 15.32 -18.20 -5.22
C PRO A 268 16.79 -18.60 -5.46
N THR A 269 17.69 -18.16 -4.57
CA THR A 269 19.12 -18.56 -4.61
C THR A 269 19.42 -19.74 -3.69
N ARG A 270 18.56 -20.00 -2.71
CA ARG A 270 18.65 -21.16 -1.82
C ARG A 270 17.27 -21.71 -1.52
N ILE A 271 17.08 -22.99 -1.80
CA ILE A 271 15.85 -23.75 -1.55
C ILE A 271 16.17 -24.87 -0.54
N HIS A 272 15.17 -25.24 0.26
CA HIS A 272 15.22 -26.35 1.21
C HIS A 272 13.94 -27.16 1.07
N ASP A 273 14.03 -28.47 0.92
CA ASP A 273 12.85 -29.31 0.77
C ASP A 273 12.29 -29.74 2.12
N VAL A 274 11.00 -29.49 2.34
CA VAL A 274 10.27 -29.90 3.54
C VAL A 274 9.45 -31.14 3.20
N THR A 275 9.69 -32.24 3.91
CA THR A 275 8.93 -33.48 3.75
C THR A 275 7.66 -33.49 4.59
N TYR A 276 6.61 -34.12 4.06
CA TYR A 276 5.41 -34.46 4.80
C TYR A 276 4.78 -35.74 4.24
N THR A 277 3.96 -36.40 5.05
CA THR A 277 3.22 -37.59 4.63
C THR A 277 1.84 -37.15 4.16
N ASN A 278 1.52 -37.40 2.90
CA ASN A 278 0.23 -37.03 2.31
C ASN A 278 -0.92 -37.92 2.84
N LYS A 279 -2.14 -37.66 2.37
CA LYS A 279 -3.34 -38.42 2.78
C LYS A 279 -3.27 -39.92 2.38
N GLU A 280 -2.60 -40.24 1.27
CA GLU A 280 -2.36 -41.62 0.80
C GLU A 280 -1.25 -42.35 1.59
N GLY A 281 -0.49 -41.66 2.43
CA GLY A 281 0.65 -42.22 3.16
C GLY A 281 1.97 -42.19 2.40
N ALA A 282 2.02 -41.54 1.24
CA ALA A 282 3.26 -41.30 0.50
C ALA A 282 4.00 -40.08 1.06
N THR A 283 5.33 -40.13 1.03
CA THR A 283 6.18 -39.00 1.39
C THR A 283 6.22 -38.02 0.23
N GLU A 284 5.74 -36.80 0.46
CA GLU A 284 5.83 -35.68 -0.48
C GLU A 284 6.78 -34.61 0.03
N HIS A 285 7.26 -33.78 -0.90
CA HIS A 285 8.22 -32.72 -0.64
C HIS A 285 7.67 -31.38 -1.12
N VAL A 286 7.89 -30.32 -0.35
CA VAL A 286 7.58 -28.95 -0.73
C VAL A 286 8.85 -28.11 -0.70
N ALA A 287 9.15 -27.45 -1.82
CA ALA A 287 10.27 -26.55 -1.95
C ALA A 287 10.05 -25.28 -1.12
N GLN A 288 10.87 -25.08 -0.09
CA GLN A 288 10.86 -23.88 0.74
C GLN A 288 11.99 -22.95 0.33
N VAL A 289 11.64 -21.76 -0.15
CA VAL A 289 12.61 -20.70 -0.43
C VAL A 289 13.25 -20.26 0.88
N ARG A 290 14.58 -20.24 0.97
CA ARG A 290 15.33 -19.75 2.14
C ARG A 290 16.01 -18.42 1.88
N ARG A 291 16.49 -18.19 0.65
CA ARG A 291 17.11 -16.92 0.25
C ARG A 291 16.71 -16.57 -1.17
N CYS A 292 16.57 -15.27 -1.40
CA CYS A 292 16.32 -14.68 -2.70
C CYS A 292 17.53 -13.85 -3.12
N GLY A 293 17.71 -13.69 -4.42
CA GLY A 293 18.75 -12.85 -4.98
C GLY A 293 18.42 -12.52 -6.43
N CYS A 294 19.25 -11.64 -6.99
CA CYS A 294 19.17 -11.25 -8.38
C CYS A 294 20.03 -12.20 -9.20
N ALA A 295 19.40 -12.90 -10.16
CA ALA A 295 20.04 -13.87 -11.05
C ALA A 295 19.47 -13.75 -12.46
#